data_AF-A0AAV6DN69-F1
#
_entry.id   AF-A0AAV6DN69-F1
#
_cell.length_a   1.000
_cell.length_b   1.000
_cell.length_c   1.000
_cell.angle_alpha   90.00
_cell.angle_beta   90.00
_cell.angle_gamma   90.00
#
_symmetry.space_group_name_H-M   'P 1'
#
loop_
_entity.id
_entity.type
_entity.pdbx_description
1 polymer ?
#
loop_
_entity_poly.entity_id
_entity_poly.type
_entity_poly.pdbx_seq_one_letter_code
_entity_poly.pdbx_strand_id
1 'polypeptide(L)'
;MTLALYARRKQWPLEAVEVTLQHARIHATDCAECETKEGYVDRIDREIALVGPLEATQRARLLEIADRCPVHRTLTSEINIRTRARP
;
A
#
# COMPACT_ATOMS: atom_id res chain seq x y z
N MET A 1 4.50 6.57 -6.45
CA MET A 1 4.70 7.96 -6.97
C MET A 1 4.70 9.02 -5.87
N THR A 2 3.76 9.05 -4.93
CA THR A 2 3.67 10.12 -3.89
C THR A 2 4.92 10.26 -3.03
N LEU A 3 5.50 9.14 -2.58
CA LEU A 3 6.69 9.15 -1.72
C LEU A 3 7.94 9.68 -2.44
N ALA A 4 8.21 9.17 -3.65
CA ALA A 4 9.33 9.64 -4.47
C ALA A 4 9.20 11.14 -4.79
N LEU A 5 8.00 11.63 -5.12
CA LEU A 5 7.76 13.05 -5.37
C LEU A 5 8.00 13.90 -4.11
N TYR A 6 7.48 13.46 -2.96
CA TYR A 6 7.65 14.16 -1.70
C TYR A 6 9.12 14.25 -1.29
N ALA A 7 9.85 13.14 -1.35
CA ALA A 7 11.28 13.09 -1.06
C ALA A 7 12.09 14.01 -1.98
N ARG A 8 11.80 13.99 -3.29
CA ARG A 8 12.45 14.90 -4.26
C ARG A 8 12.21 16.37 -3.92
N ARG A 9 10.98 16.75 -3.58
CA ARG A 9 10.64 18.14 -3.20
C ARG A 9 11.35 18.58 -1.91
N LYS A 10 11.61 17.64 -0.99
CA LYS A 10 12.34 17.87 0.26
C LYS A 10 13.85 17.68 0.11
N GLN A 11 14.33 17.33 -1.08
CA GLN A 11 15.73 17.00 -1.37
C GLN A 11 16.29 15.89 -0.45
N TRP A 12 15.44 14.92 -0.09
CA TRP A 12 15.85 13.77 0.71
C TRP A 12 16.47 12.68 -0.16
N PRO A 13 17.50 11.96 0.33
CA PRO A 13 18.23 10.96 -0.44
C PRO A 13 17.47 9.61 -0.48
N LEU A 14 16.22 9.64 -0.95
CA LEU A 14 15.43 8.44 -1.23
C LEU A 14 15.78 7.96 -2.64
N GLU A 15 16.40 6.79 -2.74
CA GLU A 15 16.87 6.20 -3.99
C GLU A 15 15.78 5.36 -4.65
N ALA A 16 15.10 4.52 -3.88
CA ALA A 16 14.02 3.67 -4.37
C ALA A 16 12.92 3.47 -3.32
N VAL A 17 11.73 3.16 -3.80
CA VAL A 17 10.58 2.74 -3.00
C VAL A 17 10.09 1.43 -3.56
N GLU A 18 10.11 0.38 -2.74
CA GLU A 18 9.58 -0.93 -3.08
C GLU A 18 8.28 -1.13 -2.34
N VAL A 19 7.26 -1.62 -3.05
CA VAL A 19 5.95 -1.92 -2.48
C VAL A 19 5.61 -3.36 -2.84
N THR A 20 5.46 -4.19 -1.82
CA THR A 20 5.04 -5.58 -1.97
C THR A 20 3.58 -5.68 -1.53
N LEU A 21 2.76 -6.32 -2.35
CA LEU A 21 1.37 -6.63 -2.03
C LEU A 21 1.20 -8.14 -2.00
N GLN A 22 0.63 -8.65 -0.93
CA GLN A 22 0.29 -10.06 -0.78
C GLN A 22 -1.22 -10.17 -0.61
N HIS A 23 -1.85 -10.97 -1.46
CA HIS A 23 -3.28 -11.26 -1.37
C HIS A 23 -3.48 -12.62 -0.70
N ALA A 24 -4.39 -12.66 0.26
CA ALA A 24 -4.80 -13.88 0.94
C ALA A 24 -6.30 -13.86 1.18
N ARG A 25 -6.89 -15.05 1.26
CA ARG A 25 -8.27 -15.23 1.71
C ARG A 25 -8.24 -15.72 3.16
N ILE A 26 -8.80 -14.95 4.07
CA ILE A 26 -8.81 -15.25 5.51
C ILE A 26 -10.23 -15.44 6.03
N HIS A 27 -10.39 -16.13 7.16
CA HIS A 27 -11.68 -16.16 7.83
C HIS A 27 -12.05 -14.78 8.37
N ALA A 28 -13.32 -14.42 8.26
CA ALA A 28 -13.83 -13.13 8.75
C ALA A 28 -13.60 -12.96 10.26
N THR A 29 -13.62 -14.06 11.02
CA THR A 29 -13.34 -14.08 12.47
C THR A 29 -11.91 -13.66 12.80
N ASP A 30 -10.97 -13.85 11.87
CA ASP A 30 -9.56 -13.53 12.04
C ASP A 30 -9.25 -12.08 11.63
N CYS A 31 -10.25 -11.36 11.10
CA CYS A 31 -10.17 -9.95 10.78
C CYS A 31 -10.99 -9.10 11.78
N ALA A 32 -10.36 -8.71 12.88
CA ALA A 32 -11.02 -7.90 13.91
C ALA A 32 -11.61 -6.58 13.35
N GLU A 33 -10.91 -5.98 12.38
CA GLU A 33 -11.22 -4.67 11.80
C GLU A 33 -12.24 -4.72 10.64
N CYS A 34 -12.56 -5.91 10.11
CA CYS A 34 -13.46 -6.06 8.97
C CYS A 34 -14.94 -5.91 9.39
N GLU A 35 -15.77 -5.30 8.53
CA GLU A 35 -17.24 -5.25 8.75
C GLU A 35 -17.89 -6.62 8.60
N THR A 36 -17.43 -7.42 7.63
CA THR A 36 -17.84 -8.81 7.46
C THR A 36 -17.37 -9.64 8.66
N LYS A 37 -18.30 -10.28 9.37
CA LYS A 37 -18.02 -11.08 10.58
C LYS A 37 -18.13 -12.60 10.38
N GLU A 38 -18.72 -13.04 9.27
CA GLU A 38 -18.90 -14.45 8.95
C GLU A 38 -18.37 -14.77 7.54
N GLY A 39 -17.93 -16.02 7.33
CA GLY A 39 -17.37 -16.45 6.06
C GLY A 39 -15.90 -16.07 5.88
N TYR A 40 -15.55 -15.54 4.71
CA TYR A 40 -14.18 -15.20 4.33
C TYR A 40 -14.07 -13.78 3.81
N VAL A 41 -12.92 -13.16 4.03
CA VAL A 41 -12.56 -11.83 3.53
C VAL A 41 -11.27 -11.93 2.73
N ASP A 42 -11.19 -11.19 1.64
CA ASP A 42 -9.94 -10.97 0.91
C ASP A 42 -9.09 -9.93 1.65
N ARG A 43 -7.92 -10.35 2.12
CA ARG A 43 -6.90 -9.50 2.74
C ARG A 43 -5.83 -9.17 1.72
N ILE A 44 -5.41 -7.91 1.71
CA ILE A 44 -4.21 -7.48 0.99
C ILE A 44 -3.25 -6.88 2.02
N ASP A 45 -2.17 -7.58 2.30
CA ASP A 45 -1.08 -7.08 3.13
C ASP A 45 -0.11 -6.28 2.26
N ARG A 46 0.33 -5.13 2.76
CA ARG A 46 1.20 -4.20 2.05
C ARG A 46 2.45 -3.93 2.86
N GLU A 47 3.59 -4.22 2.27
CA GLU A 47 4.91 -3.87 2.81
C GLU A 47 5.54 -2.77 1.96
N ILE A 48 6.21 -1.82 2.61
CA ILE A 48 6.88 -0.69 1.95
C ILE A 48 8.32 -0.61 2.44
N ALA A 49 9.27 -0.76 1.53
CA ALA A 49 10.68 -0.53 1.81
C ALA A 49 11.13 0.80 1.20
N LEU A 50 11.83 1.59 2.02
CA LEU A 50 12.43 2.87 1.64
C LEU A 50 13.94 2.70 1.56
N VAL A 51 14.49 2.76 0.35
CA VAL A 51 15.91 2.52 0.05
C VAL A 51 16.64 3.86 -0.09
N GLY A 52 17.80 3.97 0.53
CA GLY A 52 18.66 5.17 0.54
C GLY A 52 19.04 5.63 1.95
N PRO A 53 20.01 6.55 2.08
CA PRO A 53 20.56 7.02 3.35
C PRO A 53 19.64 8.04 4.04
N LEU A 54 18.45 7.58 4.42
CA LEU A 54 17.43 8.38 5.10
C LEU A 54 17.59 8.35 6.62
N GLU A 55 17.48 9.51 7.25
CA GLU A 55 17.36 9.62 8.70
C GLU A 55 16.05 9.01 9.21
N ALA A 56 16.02 8.62 10.49
CA ALA A 56 14.84 8.03 11.11
C ALA A 56 13.60 8.94 11.01
N THR A 57 13.79 10.25 11.16
CA THR A 57 12.74 11.27 11.04
C THR A 57 12.18 11.34 9.61
N GLN A 58 13.05 11.25 8.60
CA GLN A 58 12.67 11.24 7.19
C GLN A 58 11.88 9.97 6.85
N ARG A 59 12.33 8.81 7.35
CA ARG A 59 11.63 7.52 7.19
C ARG A 59 10.24 7.54 7.81
N ALA A 60 10.13 7.98 9.07
CA ALA A 60 8.86 8.09 9.76
C ALA A 60 7.90 8.99 8.98
N ARG A 61 8.38 10.16 8.52
CA ARG A 61 7.56 11.09 7.76
C ARG A 61 7.14 10.55 6.40
N LEU A 62 8.00 9.79 5.71
CA LEU A 62 7.63 9.12 4.47
C LEU A 62 6.54 8.07 4.71
N LEU A 63 6.65 7.27 5.79
CA LEU A 63 5.63 6.26 6.13
C LEU A 63 4.27 6.90 6.44
N GLU A 64 4.22 8.01 7.17
CA GLU A 64 2.97 8.76 7.42
C GLU A 64 2.28 9.22 6.12
N ILE A 65 3.06 9.44 5.06
CA ILE A 65 2.56 9.88 3.75
C ILE A 65 2.26 8.67 2.84
N ALA A 66 2.71 7.47 3.21
CA ALA A 66 2.58 6.27 2.40
C ALA A 66 1.13 5.82 2.21
N ASP A 67 0.25 6.11 3.17
CA ASP A 67 -1.19 5.85 3.04
C ASP A 67 -1.87 6.74 1.99
N ARG A 68 -1.22 7.85 1.61
CA ARG A 68 -1.66 8.69 0.47
C ARG A 68 -1.13 8.19 -0.87
N CYS A 69 -0.57 6.99 -0.92
CA CYS A 69 -0.12 6.39 -2.18
C CYS A 69 -1.33 6.07 -3.08
N PRO A 70 -1.28 6.42 -4.38
CA PRO A 70 -2.34 6.11 -5.34
C PRO A 70 -2.78 4.65 -5.32
N VAL A 71 -1.86 3.71 -5.08
CA VAL A 71 -2.20 2.28 -5.01
C VAL A 71 -3.12 1.97 -3.84
N HIS A 72 -2.92 2.58 -2.67
CA HIS A 72 -3.82 2.41 -1.53
C HIS A 72 -5.20 2.94 -1.88
N ARG A 73 -5.28 4.14 -2.48
CA ARG A 73 -6.54 4.70 -2.96
C ARG A 73 -7.24 3.81 -3.97
N THR A 74 -6.50 3.17 -4.89
CA THR A 74 -7.05 2.23 -5.85
C THR A 74 -7.62 0.99 -5.16
N LEU A 75 -6.97 0.49 -4.11
CA LEU A 75 -7.41 -0.70 -3.37
C LEU A 75 -8.59 -0.43 -2.42
N THR A 76 -8.80 0.82 -1.99
CA THR A 76 -9.87 1.20 -1.05
C THR A 76 -11.02 1.97 -1.69
N SER A 77 -10.93 2.32 -2.97
CA SER A 77 -12.04 2.90 -3.74
C SER A 77 -12.96 1.83 -4.32
N GLU A 78 -14.07 2.23 -4.93
CA GLU A 78 -14.84 1.33 -5.79
C GLU A 78 -13.95 0.79 -6.92
N ILE A 79 -13.86 -0.55 -7.01
CA ILE A 79 -13.03 -1.23 -8.02
C ILE A 79 -13.95 -1.85 -9.07
N ASN A 80 -13.86 -1.37 -10.32
CA ASN A 80 -14.53 -1.99 -11.47
C ASN A 80 -13.55 -2.87 -12.27
N ILE A 81 -13.58 -4.18 -12.06
CA ILE A 81 -12.73 -5.14 -12.79
C ILE A 81 -13.44 -5.58 -14.07
N ARG A 82 -12.79 -5.42 -15.24
CA ARG A 82 -13.31 -5.86 -16.54
C ARG A 82 -12.40 -6.93 -17.15
N THR A 83 -12.95 -8.12 -17.36
CA THR A 83 -12.23 -9.26 -17.96
C THR A 83 -12.59 -9.40 -19.44
N ARG A 84 -11.59 -9.64 -20.30
CA ARG A 84 -11.79 -9.99 -21.71
C ARG A 84 -10.85 -11.12 -22.10
N ALA A 85 -11.39 -12.16 -22.73
CA ALA A 85 -10.57 -13.17 -23.41
C ALA A 85 -9.98 -12.54 -24.68
N ARG A 86 -8.67 -12.67 -24.88
CA ARG A 86 -8.03 -12.38 -26.17
C ARG A 86 -8.01 -13.68 -26.99
N PRO A 87 -8.30 -13.61 -28.30
CA PRO A 87 -8.12 -14.75 -29.20
C PRO A 87 -6.63 -15.12 -29.33
#